data_AF-A0A4Q1SS73-F1
#
_entry.id   AF-A0A4Q1SS73-F1
#
_cell.length_a   1.000
_cell.length_b   1.000
_cell.length_c   1.000
_cell.angle_alpha   90.00
_cell.angle_beta   90.00
_cell.angle_gamma   90.00
#
_symmetry.space_group_name_H-M   'P 1'
#
loop_
_entity.id
_entity.type
_entity.pdbx_description
1 polymer ?
#
loop_
_entity_poly.entity_id
_entity_poly.type
_entity_poly.pdbx_seq_one_letter_code
_entity_poly.pdbx_strand_id
1 'polypeptide(L)'
;MTTGLKLQLNQEQIEKMVLDFIKTSQPEFAVQDAMLETSYIEDRIDSWWVACEHKNGDESIMEDEQILLLIQQKQGWESVVEHHIKDSEQAGFVLEVKGK
;
A
#
# COMPACT_ATOMS: atom_id res chain seq x y z
N MET A 1 6.75 18.71 -21.91
CA MET A 1 7.44 17.68 -21.11
C MET A 1 6.69 17.61 -19.78
N THR A 2 5.80 16.64 -19.61
CA THR A 2 5.13 16.40 -18.32
C THR A 2 6.12 15.66 -17.43
N THR A 3 6.67 16.36 -16.46
CA THR A 3 7.44 15.78 -15.36
C THR A 3 6.55 14.75 -14.67
N GLY A 4 6.74 13.47 -14.92
CA GLY A 4 5.97 12.43 -14.22
C GLY A 4 6.19 12.58 -12.72
N LEU A 5 5.11 12.76 -11.97
CA LEU A 5 5.13 12.92 -10.52
C LEU A 5 5.54 11.57 -9.91
N LYS A 6 6.64 11.56 -9.16
CA LYS A 6 7.16 10.37 -8.48
C LYS A 6 6.84 10.46 -6.99
N LEU A 7 6.40 9.34 -6.42
CA LEU A 7 6.17 9.16 -4.99
C LEU A 7 6.96 7.94 -4.53
N GLN A 8 7.54 8.04 -3.34
CA GLN A 8 8.20 6.92 -2.67
C GLN A 8 7.53 6.75 -1.30
N LEU A 9 7.08 5.54 -1.00
CA LEU A 9 6.43 5.18 0.25
C LEU A 9 7.18 4.02 0.89
N ASN A 10 7.45 4.10 2.20
CA ASN A 10 7.90 2.95 2.98
C ASN A 10 6.70 2.15 3.53
N GLN A 11 6.99 1.01 4.15
CA GLN A 11 6.00 0.16 4.81
C GLN A 11 5.03 0.93 5.72
N GLU A 12 5.53 1.66 6.72
CA GLU A 12 4.71 2.37 7.70
C GLU A 12 3.77 3.40 7.03
N GLN A 13 4.23 4.07 5.98
CA GLN A 13 3.41 5.03 5.23
C GLN A 13 2.28 4.35 4.48
N ILE A 14 2.51 3.15 3.95
CA ILE A 14 1.49 2.36 3.23
C ILE A 14 0.46 1.83 4.22
N GLU A 15 0.91 1.18 5.30
CA GLU A 15 0.06 0.66 6.38
C GLU A 15 -0.84 1.77 6.94
N LYS A 16 -0.24 2.91 7.29
CA LYS A 16 -1.00 4.07 7.78
C LYS A 16 -2.00 4.58 6.75
N MET A 17 -1.62 4.65 5.48
CA MET A 17 -2.49 5.13 4.41
C MET A 17 -3.72 4.23 4.24
N VAL A 18 -3.55 2.90 4.26
CA VAL A 18 -4.61 1.91 4.17
C VAL A 18 -5.50 1.97 5.42
N LEU A 19 -4.89 1.99 6.61
CA LEU A 19 -5.60 2.07 7.88
C LEU A 19 -6.49 3.31 7.96
N ASP A 20 -5.94 4.49 7.60
CA ASP A 20 -6.67 5.75 7.60
C ASP A 20 -7.81 5.73 6.57
N PHE A 21 -7.60 5.11 5.40
CA PHE A 21 -8.64 4.94 4.39
C PHE A 21 -9.80 4.11 4.92
N ILE A 22 -9.53 2.90 5.44
CA ILE A 22 -10.58 2.00 5.93
C ILE A 22 -11.34 2.63 7.09
N LYS A 23 -10.64 3.24 8.06
CA LYS A 23 -11.28 3.94 9.19
C LYS A 23 -12.21 5.06 8.75
N THR A 24 -11.92 5.69 7.61
CA THR A 24 -12.74 6.78 7.06
C THR A 24 -13.88 6.28 6.18
N SER A 25 -13.62 5.30 5.30
CA SER A 25 -14.59 4.83 4.31
C SER A 25 -15.53 3.75 4.83
N GLN A 26 -15.07 2.94 5.77
CA GLN A 26 -15.76 1.76 6.31
C GLN A 26 -15.61 1.72 7.84
N PRO A 27 -16.08 2.75 8.57
CA PRO A 27 -15.95 2.83 10.01
C PRO A 27 -16.58 1.63 10.76
N GLU A 28 -17.55 0.96 10.15
CA GLU A 28 -18.20 -0.24 10.66
C GLU A 28 -17.28 -1.45 10.77
N PHE A 29 -16.19 -1.53 9.99
CA PHE A 29 -15.20 -2.60 10.10
C PHE A 29 -14.40 -2.51 11.40
N ALA A 30 -14.40 -1.35 12.07
CA ALA A 30 -13.73 -1.16 13.35
C ALA A 30 -12.26 -1.66 13.34
N VAL A 31 -11.55 -1.46 12.23
CA VAL A 31 -10.14 -1.87 12.05
C VAL A 31 -9.27 -1.20 13.13
N GLN A 32 -8.46 -2.01 13.81
CA GLN A 32 -7.54 -1.54 14.83
C GLN A 32 -6.15 -1.31 14.28
N ASP A 33 -5.67 -2.25 13.46
CA ASP A 33 -4.29 -2.30 12.98
C ASP A 33 -4.23 -2.70 11.49
N ALA A 34 -3.12 -2.36 10.85
CA ALA A 34 -2.84 -2.71 9.47
C ALA A 34 -1.34 -3.01 9.32
N MET A 35 -1.01 -4.15 8.74
CA MET A 35 0.36 -4.62 8.56
C MET A 35 0.60 -4.99 7.10
N LEU A 36 1.70 -4.51 6.54
CA LEU A 36 2.13 -4.87 5.20
C LEU A 36 2.76 -6.25 5.24
N GLU A 37 2.27 -7.12 4.38
CA GLU A 37 2.78 -8.47 4.21
C GLU A 37 3.28 -8.66 2.79
N THR A 38 4.27 -9.54 2.67
CA THR A 38 4.93 -9.85 1.41
C THR A 38 5.10 -11.36 1.32
N SER A 39 4.91 -11.89 0.11
CA SER A 39 5.31 -13.24 -0.25
C SER A 39 6.56 -13.17 -1.12
N TYR A 40 7.43 -14.17 -0.98
CA TYR A 40 8.71 -14.21 -1.68
C TYR A 40 8.83 -15.48 -2.52
N ILE A 41 9.39 -15.33 -3.72
CA ILE A 41 9.93 -16.44 -4.52
C ILE A 41 11.43 -16.19 -4.68
N GLU A 42 12.23 -17.14 -4.20
CA GLU A 42 13.68 -16.97 -4.03
C GLU A 42 13.97 -15.73 -3.17
N ASP A 43 14.68 -14.73 -3.70
CA ASP A 43 15.04 -13.49 -3.00
C ASP A 43 14.28 -12.27 -3.56
N ARG A 44 13.09 -12.50 -4.14
CA ARG A 44 12.26 -11.45 -4.74
C ARG A 44 10.85 -11.51 -4.20
N ILE A 45 10.26 -10.34 -4.00
CA ILE A 45 8.84 -10.21 -3.68
C ILE A 45 8.03 -10.67 -4.89
N ASP A 46 7.18 -11.67 -4.67
CA ASP A 46 6.24 -12.20 -5.66
C ASP A 46 4.90 -11.48 -5.57
N SER A 47 4.38 -11.32 -4.35
CA SER A 47 3.17 -10.54 -4.08
C SER A 47 3.27 -9.78 -2.75
N TRP A 48 2.42 -8.76 -2.59
CA TRP A 48 2.34 -7.96 -1.36
C TRP A 48 0.91 -7.43 -1.16
N TRP A 49 0.53 -7.27 0.09
CA TRP A 49 -0.81 -6.80 0.50
C TRP A 49 -0.73 -6.12 1.87
N VAL A 50 -1.82 -5.49 2.30
CA VAL A 50 -1.96 -5.01 3.68
C VAL A 50 -3.05 -5.80 4.37
N ALA A 51 -2.66 -6.61 5.36
CA ALA A 51 -3.58 -7.27 6.27
C ALA A 51 -4.11 -6.26 7.28
N CYS A 52 -5.42 -6.23 7.48
CA CYS A 52 -6.11 -5.31 8.36
C CYS A 52 -6.86 -6.11 9.43
N GLU A 53 -6.49 -5.92 10.69
CA GLU A 53 -7.08 -6.62 11.83
C GLU A 53 -8.25 -5.81 12.40
N HIS A 54 -9.39 -6.48 12.58
CA HIS A 54 -10.61 -5.91 13.12
C HIS A 54 -10.69 -6.16 14.63
N LYS A 55 -11.37 -5.29 15.38
CA LYS A 55 -11.51 -5.45 16.85
C LYS A 55 -12.21 -6.73 17.29
N ASN A 56 -12.98 -7.36 16.42
CA ASN A 56 -13.66 -8.62 16.69
C ASN A 56 -12.78 -9.86 16.41
N GLY A 57 -11.55 -9.66 15.94
CA GLY A 57 -10.62 -10.73 15.56
C GLY A 57 -10.78 -11.21 14.12
N ASP A 58 -11.64 -10.57 13.32
CA ASP A 58 -11.70 -10.83 11.88
C ASP A 58 -10.54 -10.14 11.16
N GLU A 59 -10.17 -10.68 10.00
CA GLU A 59 -9.13 -10.15 9.14
C GLU A 59 -9.71 -9.81 7.76
N SER A 60 -9.23 -8.70 7.21
CA SER A 60 -9.47 -8.33 5.82
C SER A 60 -8.15 -7.96 5.17
N ILE A 61 -8.03 -8.15 3.86
CA ILE A 61 -6.83 -7.77 3.12
C ILE A 61 -7.16 -6.67 2.11
N MET A 62 -6.19 -5.79 1.88
CA MET A 62 -6.17 -4.90 0.74
C MET A 62 -5.01 -5.29 -0.16
N GLU A 63 -5.34 -5.77 -1.36
CA GLU A 63 -4.36 -6.22 -2.35
C GLU A 63 -3.63 -5.03 -2.97
N ASP A 64 -2.44 -5.29 -3.51
CA ASP A 64 -1.57 -4.29 -4.14
C ASP A 64 -2.28 -3.41 -5.18
N GLU A 65 -3.10 -3.98 -6.06
CA GLU A 65 -3.87 -3.23 -7.07
C GLU A 65 -4.80 -2.19 -6.41
N GLN A 66 -5.43 -2.55 -5.31
CA GLN A 66 -6.32 -1.66 -4.56
C GLN A 66 -5.52 -0.56 -3.86
N ILE A 67 -4.34 -0.88 -3.34
CA ILE A 67 -3.42 0.09 -2.72
C ILE A 67 -2.91 1.08 -3.77
N LEU A 68 -2.55 0.64 -4.97
CA LEU A 68 -2.13 1.51 -6.07
C LEU A 68 -3.26 2.45 -6.52
N LEU A 69 -4.51 1.94 -6.59
CA LEU A 69 -5.69 2.76 -6.85
C LEU A 69 -5.93 3.79 -5.74
N LEU A 70 -5.72 3.43 -4.47
CA LEU A 70 -5.81 4.36 -3.36
C LEU A 70 -4.75 5.48 -3.46
N ILE A 71 -3.51 5.14 -3.82
CA ILE A 71 -2.43 6.12 -4.06
C ILE A 71 -2.84 7.07 -5.18
N GLN A 72 -3.33 6.54 -6.30
CA GLN A 72 -3.80 7.33 -7.43
C GLN A 72 -4.85 8.36 -6.99
N GLN A 73 -5.85 7.93 -6.22
CA GLN A 73 -6.90 8.80 -5.71
C GLN A 73 -6.36 9.88 -4.77
N LYS A 74 -5.47 9.52 -3.83
CA LYS A 74 -4.88 10.47 -2.88
C LYS A 74 -3.99 11.52 -3.54
N GLN A 75 -3.30 11.15 -4.62
CA GLN A 75 -2.44 12.08 -5.37
C GLN A 75 -3.21 12.89 -6.43
N GLY A 76 -4.48 12.54 -6.70
CA GLY A 76 -5.25 13.15 -7.79
C GLY A 76 -4.70 12.81 -9.17
N TRP A 77 -4.09 11.63 -9.32
CA TRP A 77 -3.54 11.14 -10.58
C TRP A 77 -4.63 10.52 -11.46
N GLU A 78 -4.51 10.67 -12.77
CA GLU A 78 -5.38 9.99 -13.74
C GLU A 78 -5.12 8.47 -13.72
N SER A 79 -3.84 8.10 -13.60
CA SER A 79 -3.40 6.71 -13.53
C SER A 79 -2.03 6.59 -12.85
N VAL A 80 -1.77 5.46 -12.18
CA VAL A 80 -0.42 4.99 -11.94
C VAL A 80 0.13 4.39 -13.24
N VAL A 81 1.24 4.90 -13.73
CA VAL A 81 1.85 4.45 -15.00
C VAL A 81 2.98 3.45 -14.80
N GLU A 82 3.57 3.43 -13.61
CA GLU A 82 4.72 2.60 -13.27
C GLU A 82 4.82 2.48 -11.75
N HIS A 83 5.16 1.30 -11.26
CA HIS A 83 5.53 1.10 -9.86
C HIS A 83 6.65 0.05 -9.75
N HIS A 84 7.47 0.18 -8.71
CA HIS A 84 8.58 -0.72 -8.40
C HIS A 84 8.66 -0.92 -6.90
N ILE A 85 8.99 -2.13 -6.48
CA ILE A 85 9.23 -2.46 -5.08
C ILE A 85 10.72 -2.67 -4.89
N LYS A 86 11.25 -2.09 -3.82
CA LYS A 86 12.59 -2.37 -3.31
C LYS A 86 12.43 -2.92 -1.92
N ASP A 87 13.09 -4.05 -1.68
CA ASP A 87 13.23 -4.61 -0.34
C ASP A 87 14.72 -4.80 -0.06
N SER A 88 15.15 -4.30 1.09
CA SER A 88 16.56 -4.34 1.49
C SER A 88 16.68 -4.34 3.00
N GLU A 89 17.74 -4.97 3.51
CA GLU A 89 18.01 -5.02 4.96
C GLU A 89 18.12 -3.63 5.61
N GLN A 90 18.50 -2.58 4.86
CA GLN A 90 18.68 -1.23 5.39
C GLN A 90 17.40 -0.37 5.33
N ALA A 91 16.62 -0.47 4.27
CA ALA A 91 15.46 0.40 4.04
C ALA A 91 14.12 -0.30 4.29
N GLY A 92 14.11 -1.63 4.42
CA GLY A 92 12.89 -2.44 4.40
C GLY A 92 12.15 -2.32 3.09
N PHE A 93 10.84 -2.60 3.14
CA PHE A 93 9.94 -2.45 2.00
C PHE A 93 9.75 -0.98 1.61
N VAL A 94 9.99 -0.70 0.33
CA VAL A 94 9.79 0.60 -0.30
C VAL A 94 9.06 0.43 -1.62
N LEU A 95 7.93 1.12 -1.75
CA LEU A 95 7.18 1.25 -3.00
C LEU A 95 7.52 2.58 -3.68
N GLU A 96 8.05 2.51 -4.89
CA GLU A 96 8.25 3.65 -5.78
C GLU A 96 7.12 3.66 -6.81
N VAL A 97 6.35 4.75 -6.87
CA VAL A 97 5.19 4.89 -7.77
C VAL A 97 5.34 6.14 -8.62
N LYS A 98 4.95 6.05 -9.88
CA LYS A 98 4.89 7.18 -10.80
C LYS A 98 3.48 7.31 -11.38
N GLY A 99 2.94 8.51 -11.29
CA GLY A 99 1.62 8.85 -11.83
C GLY A 99 1.64 9.74 -13.05
N LYS A 100 0.46 9.88 -13.67
CA LYS A 100 0.14 10.81 -14.74
C LYS A 100 -0.97 11.77 -14.33
#